data_AF-A0A967IJY9-F1
#
_entry.id   AF-A0A967IJY9-F1
#
_cell.length_a   1.000
_cell.length_b   1.000
_cell.length_c   1.000
_cell.angle_alpha   90.00
_cell.angle_beta   90.00
_cell.angle_gamma   90.00
#
_symmetry.space_group_name_H-M   'P 1'
#
loop_
_entity.id
_entity.type
_entity.pdbx_description
1 polymer ?
#
loop_
_entity_poly.entity_id
_entity_poly.type
_entity_poly.pdbx_seq_one_letter_code
_entity_poly.pdbx_strand_id
1 'polypeptide(L)' 'LYQFGQYELSRRFPDQTHFTLFRGVNDFAEHRVLERLGKRDYLLRLNNLNSFTTDFERAWEFGSRVLQAEVPWPKV' A
#
# COMPACT_ATOMS: atom_id res chain seq x y z
N LEU A 1 -17.63 -2.30 9.73
CA LEU A 1 -17.44 -2.65 8.30
C LEU A 1 -16.13 -3.42 8.04
N TYR A 2 -15.02 -3.09 8.72
CA TYR A 2 -13.73 -3.79 8.58
C TYR A 2 -13.76 -5.31 8.91
N GLN A 3 -14.44 -5.71 9.99
CA GLN A 3 -14.38 -7.09 10.49
C GLN A 3 -14.95 -8.14 9.51
N PHE A 4 -16.01 -7.80 8.76
CA PHE A 4 -16.57 -8.72 7.77
C PHE A 4 -15.65 -8.90 6.56
N GLY A 5 -15.04 -7.82 6.07
CA GLY A 5 -14.06 -7.88 4.98
C GLY A 5 -12.83 -8.71 5.37
N GLN A 6 -12.31 -8.49 6.57
CA GLN A 6 -11.22 -9.30 7.13
C GLN A 6 -11.61 -10.78 7.22
N TYR A 7 -12.78 -11.09 7.77
CA TYR A 7 -13.29 -12.46 7.85
C TYR A 7 -13.36 -13.12 6.47
N GLU A 8 -13.94 -12.46 5.47
CA GLU A 8 -14.00 -12.98 4.10
C GLU A 8 -12.62 -13.20 3.47
N LEU A 9 -11.71 -12.24 3.65
CA LEU A 9 -10.33 -12.36 3.14
C LEU A 9 -9.60 -13.55 3.78
N SER A 10 -9.75 -13.77 5.09
CA SER A 10 -9.11 -14.90 5.78
C SER A 10 -9.58 -16.27 5.26
N ARG A 11 -10.85 -16.37 4.85
CA ARG A 11 -11.40 -17.61 4.30
C ARG A 11 -11.01 -17.83 2.85
N ARG A 12 -10.90 -16.76 2.05
CA ARG A 12 -10.56 -16.84 0.63
C ARG A 12 -9.05 -17.03 0.41
N PHE A 13 -8.22 -16.52 1.31
CA PHE A 13 -6.76 -16.55 1.18
C PHE A 13 -6.11 -17.02 2.50
N PRO A 14 -6.34 -18.29 2.92
CA PRO A 14 -5.90 -18.78 4.22
C PRO A 14 -4.38 -18.82 4.38
N ASP A 15 -3.64 -19.01 3.29
CA ASP A 15 -2.17 -19.09 3.30
C ASP A 15 -1.49 -17.75 2.99
N GLN A 16 -2.28 -16.68 2.80
CA GLN A 16 -1.75 -15.36 2.42
C GLN A 16 -1.69 -14.43 3.62
N THR A 17 -0.48 -13.98 3.96
CA THR A 17 -0.25 -13.06 5.07
C THR A 17 -0.19 -11.59 4.65
N HIS A 18 0.17 -11.34 3.38
CA HIS A 18 0.38 -10.01 2.81
C HIS A 18 -0.23 -9.90 1.42
N PHE A 19 -0.66 -8.69 1.08
CA PHE A 19 -1.09 -8.32 -0.26
C PHE A 19 -0.15 -7.28 -0.84
N THR A 20 0.33 -7.53 -2.06
CA THR A 20 1.00 -6.52 -2.85
C THR A 20 -0.03 -5.49 -3.29
N LEU A 21 0.11 -4.26 -2.80
CA LEU A 21 -0.73 -3.13 -3.17
C LEU A 21 0.10 -1.98 -3.72
N PHE A 22 -0.53 -1.18 -4.55
CA PHE A 22 0.07 -0.06 -5.27
C PHE A 22 -0.59 1.26 -4.91
N ARG A 23 0.20 2.33 -4.97
CA ARG A 23 -0.28 3.71 -4.78
C ARG A 23 0.47 4.67 -5.68
N GLY A 24 -0.28 5.47 -6.44
CA GLY A 24 0.25 6.65 -7.13
C GLY A 24 0.55 7.78 -6.15
N VAL A 25 1.71 8.41 -6.30
CA VAL A 25 2.13 9.57 -5.49
C VAL A 25 2.70 10.67 -6.38
N ASN A 26 2.35 11.92 -6.08
CA ASN A 26 2.87 13.12 -6.75
C ASN A 26 4.14 13.61 -6.06
N ASP A 27 5.26 12.96 -6.41
CA ASP A 27 6.55 13.10 -5.72
C ASP A 27 6.42 12.81 -4.20
N PHE A 28 7.52 12.70 -3.46
CA PHE A 28 7.45 12.48 -2.00
C PHE A 28 6.99 13.74 -1.23
N ALA A 29 6.45 14.77 -1.90
CA ALA A 29 6.03 16.02 -1.29
C ALA A 29 4.94 15.81 -0.22
N GLU A 30 4.04 14.85 -0.44
CA GLU A 30 2.98 14.49 0.51
C GLU A 30 3.43 13.47 1.57
N HIS A 31 4.58 12.81 1.36
CA HIS A 31 5.04 11.70 2.20
C HIS A 31 6.39 11.99 2.80
N ARG A 32 6.44 12.13 4.12
CA ARG A 32 7.70 12.30 4.84
C ARG A 32 8.53 11.01 4.71
N VAL A 33 9.56 11.07 3.86
CA VAL A 33 10.63 10.07 3.83
C VAL A 33 11.38 10.17 5.15
N LEU A 34 11.29 9.13 5.97
CA LEU A 34 12.03 9.02 7.21
C LEU A 34 13.46 8.57 6.93
N GLU A 35 13.61 7.62 6.02
CA GLU A 35 14.90 7.04 5.66
C GLU A 35 14.87 6.50 4.23
N ARG A 36 16.02 6.55 3.55
CA ARG A 36 16.22 5.89 2.25
C ARG A 36 17.07 4.65 2.47
N LEU A 37 16.47 3.48 2.31
CA LEU A 37 17.10 2.18 2.56
C LEU A 37 17.87 1.67 1.32
N GLY A 38 17.57 2.21 0.13
CA GLY A 38 18.22 1.82 -1.11
C GLY A 38 17.89 2.75 -2.28
N LYS A 39 18.20 2.32 -3.50
CA LYS A 39 17.90 3.13 -4.71
C LYS A 39 16.39 3.32 -4.90
N ARG A 40 15.60 2.29 -4.60
CA ARG A 40 14.13 2.25 -4.77
C ARG A 40 13.37 1.94 -3.47
N ASP A 41 14.08 1.77 -2.36
CA ASP A 41 13.49 1.38 -1.07
C ASP A 41 13.50 2.56 -0.10
N TYR A 42 12.35 2.86 0.49
CA TYR A 42 12.13 4.04 1.33
C TYR A 42 11.31 3.66 2.55
N LEU A 43 11.72 4.18 3.71
CA LEU A 43 10.89 4.17 4.91
C LEU A 43 10.03 5.43 4.93
N LEU A 44 8.73 5.27 4.73
CA LEU A 44 7.77 6.36 4.62
C LEU A 44 6.85 6.38 5.84
N ARG A 45 6.54 7.58 6.34
CA ARG A 45 5.48 7.76 7.33
C ARG A 45 4.20 8.23 6.63
N LEU A 46 3.17 7.40 6.72
CA LEU A 46 1.82 7.67 6.26
C LEU A 46 0.95 8.02 7.48
N ASN A 47 0.67 9.30 7.72
CA ASN A 47 0.06 9.80 8.97
C ASN A 47 -1.43 10.16 8.84
N ASN A 48 -2.09 9.67 7.81
CA ASN A 48 -3.44 10.03 7.38
C ASN A 48 -4.10 8.80 6.72
N LEU A 49 -5.37 8.93 6.29
CA LEU A 49 -6.01 7.87 5.51
C LEU A 49 -5.34 7.78 4.15
N ASN A 50 -4.88 6.58 3.80
CA ASN A 50 -4.06 6.35 2.63
C ASN A 50 -4.70 5.25 1.76
N SER A 51 -5.02 5.60 0.52
CA SER A 51 -5.61 4.67 -0.45
C SER A 51 -4.54 3.90 -1.19
N PHE A 52 -4.82 2.63 -1.43
CA PHE A 52 -4.02 1.69 -2.20
C PHE A 52 -4.95 0.86 -3.09
N THR A 53 -4.39 0.26 -4.15
CA THR A 53 -5.13 -0.59 -5.09
C THR A 53 -4.31 -1.83 -5.45
N THR A 54 -4.96 -2.92 -5.83
CA THR A 54 -4.29 -4.11 -6.38
C THR A 54 -3.88 -3.93 -7.85
N ASP A 55 -4.33 -2.85 -8.51
CA ASP A 55 -4.10 -2.57 -9.92
C ASP A 55 -3.02 -1.50 -10.10
N PHE A 56 -1.89 -1.90 -10.69
CA PHE A 56 -0.76 -1.01 -10.95
C PHE A 56 -1.12 0.13 -11.92
N GLU A 57 -1.86 -0.16 -13.00
CA GLU A 57 -2.22 0.86 -14.01
C GLU A 57 -3.13 1.91 -13.37
N ARG A 58 -4.09 1.47 -12.56
CA ARG A 58 -4.92 2.40 -11.78
C ARG A 58 -4.08 3.24 -10.82
N ALA A 59 -3.08 2.66 -10.16
CA ALA A 59 -2.20 3.44 -9.30
C ALA A 59 -1.39 4.48 -10.09
N TRP A 60 -0.97 4.15 -11.32
CA TRP A 60 -0.21 5.04 -12.20
C TRP A 60 -0.98 6.31 -12.59
N GLU A 61 -2.31 6.25 -12.67
CA GLU A 61 -3.17 7.40 -12.98
C GLU A 61 -3.08 8.55 -11.94
N PHE A 62 -2.61 8.27 -10.73
CA PHE A 62 -2.64 9.21 -9.60
C PHE A 62 -1.30 9.88 -9.28
N GLY A 63 -0.27 9.77 -10.13
CA GLY A 63 0.90 10.63 -9.98
C GLY A 63 2.10 10.31 -10.86
N SER A 64 3.28 10.77 -10.42
CA SER A 64 4.54 10.64 -11.17
C SER A 64 5.36 9.42 -10.76
N ARG A 65 5.00 8.77 -9.64
CA ARG A 65 5.64 7.56 -9.13
C ARG A 65 4.59 6.63 -8.55
N VAL A 66 4.90 5.33 -8.58
CA VAL A 66 4.10 4.30 -7.92
C VAL A 66 4.90 3.66 -6.81
N LEU A 67 4.30 3.60 -5.63
CA LEU A 67 4.79 2.84 -4.49
C LEU A 67 4.19 1.44 -4.54
N GLN A 68 5.01 0.43 -4.34
CA GLN A 68 4.59 -0.94 -4.07
C GLN A 68 4.80 -1.23 -2.59
N ALA A 69 3.83 -1.87 -1.95
CA ALA A 69 3.94 -2.29 -0.55
C ALA A 69 3.34 -3.68 -0.36
N GLU A 70 4.01 -4.49 0.46
CA GLU A 70 3.44 -5.71 1.02
C GLU A 70 2.66 -5.35 2.28
N VAL A 71 1.33 -5.26 2.14
CA VAL A 71 0.44 -4.85 3.24
C VAL A 71 -0.05 -6.08 3.97
N PRO A 72 0.20 -6.20 5.28
CA PRO A 72 -0.24 -7.36 6.05
C PRO A 72 -1.77 -7.37 6.15
N TRP A 73 -2.35 -8.57 6.13
CA TRP A 73 -3.81 -8.78 6.19
C TRP A 73 -4.56 -7.95 7.25
N PRO A 74 -4.06 -7.76 8.50
CA PRO A 74 -4.77 -6.96 9.50
C PRO A 74 -4.96 -5.48 9.15
N LYS A 75 -4.24 -4.98 8.14
CA LYS A 75 -4.28 -3.57 7.69
C LYS A 75 -5.10 -3.36 6.42
N VAL A 76 -5.67 -4.43 5.87
CA VAL A 76 -6.66 -4.41 4.79
C VAL A 76 -8.06 -4.46 5.40
#